data_AF-A0A6J7CMK1-F1
#
_entry.id   AF-A0A6J7CMK1-F1
#
_cell.length_a   1.000
_cell.length_b   1.000
_cell.length_c   1.000
_cell.angle_alpha   90.00
_cell.angle_beta   90.00
_cell.angle_gamma   90.00
#
_symmetry.space_group_name_H-M   'P 1'
#
loop_
_entity.id
_entity.type
_entity.pdbx_description
1 polymer ?
#
loop_
_entity_poly.entity_id
_entity_poly.type
_entity_poly.pdbx_seq_one_letter_code
_entity_poly.pdbx_strand_id
1 'polypeptide(L)'
;MANAAQEIMATQSNADNLLVASNGVLRSFPCLDGVRALAAILVLVNHSSAFANGVNANWSPDAVRIVTGLFGRIGVATFFVISGFLLYRPYVLAHLSGAAGGSAGKFWVRRFARILPGYWVALLGAIALGSARFLKEGVSGYLTAFGLAQNYRLGGMIFLGIAVAWTLVIEASFYIFLPGFAWVMSRFGRSDRHHALRAQIIGLSTLVLIALVTKIYWLVYLQSNADLRRTWFPLSQLGFWLPAYLDWFAVGMLLALCWAWRATGGRLPRLISIFAGHSWVSWLAAAGFTLALTRIGIPLRPFAEFGPMTGFLYDEFALCVGAFLVLPALFAGPSPGVIRRILASRLAVFLGTISFGIYLWNATILDFVYRHEPLGSGGSWILYSAMSLIATLIISYVVFVLAERPIRDLAHKWSGSSRLGSSLNAKPSFVIEIGPERARLEGWVEPRDSSRVSDAAIIAGTFALLLLLSIGLPSFRALFA
;
A
#
# COMPACT_ATOMS: atom_id res chain seq x y z
N MET A 1 5.20 46.78 -14.63
CA MET A 1 5.73 45.96 -13.51
C MET A 1 4.68 45.65 -12.43
N ALA A 2 3.74 46.55 -12.13
CA ALA A 2 2.67 46.30 -11.13
C ALA A 2 1.71 45.15 -11.49
N ASN A 3 1.33 45.00 -12.77
CA ASN A 3 0.38 43.95 -13.19
C ASN A 3 0.93 42.52 -13.08
N ALA A 4 2.23 42.32 -13.36
CA ALA A 4 2.86 41.01 -13.24
C ALA A 4 2.99 40.55 -11.77
N ALA A 5 3.21 41.49 -10.84
CA ALA A 5 3.26 41.18 -9.41
C ALA A 5 1.87 40.80 -8.87
N GLN A 6 0.80 41.47 -9.32
CA GLN A 6 -0.58 41.11 -8.96
C GLN A 6 -0.98 39.74 -9.49
N GLU A 7 -0.57 39.38 -10.70
CA GLU A 7 -0.87 38.08 -11.31
C GLU A 7 -0.14 36.92 -10.61
N ILE A 8 1.12 37.14 -10.18
CA ILE A 8 1.90 36.20 -9.36
C ILE A 8 1.30 36.04 -7.96
N MET A 9 0.86 37.13 -7.32
CA MET A 9 0.19 37.06 -6.02
C MET A 9 -1.18 36.37 -6.10
N ALA A 10 -1.92 36.55 -7.20
CA ALA A 10 -3.19 35.87 -7.44
C ALA A 10 -3.01 34.36 -7.71
N THR A 11 -1.96 33.96 -8.43
CA THR A 11 -1.64 32.53 -8.64
C THR A 11 -1.11 31.86 -7.37
N GLN A 12 -0.28 32.54 -6.56
CA GLN A 12 0.13 32.04 -5.25
C GLN A 12 -1.05 31.94 -4.27
N SER A 13 -1.92 32.94 -4.22
CA SER A 13 -3.16 32.91 -3.42
C SER A 13 -4.09 31.76 -3.81
N ASN A 14 -4.25 31.48 -5.10
CA ASN A 14 -5.02 30.32 -5.56
C ASN A 14 -4.33 28.98 -5.25
N ALA A 15 -3.00 28.91 -5.33
CA ALA A 15 -2.24 27.71 -4.96
C ALA A 15 -2.33 27.44 -3.44
N ASP A 16 -2.22 28.49 -2.61
CA ASP A 16 -2.37 28.40 -1.16
C ASP A 16 -3.81 28.10 -0.77
N ASN A 17 -4.81 28.65 -1.46
CA ASN A 17 -6.22 28.31 -1.26
C ASN A 17 -6.55 26.89 -1.73
N LEU A 18 -5.92 26.37 -2.78
CA LEU A 18 -6.01 24.96 -3.16
C LEU A 18 -5.30 24.06 -2.16
N LEU A 19 -4.18 24.49 -1.57
CA LEU A 19 -3.48 23.80 -0.50
C LEU A 19 -4.29 23.84 0.82
N VAL A 20 -5.01 24.93 1.12
CA VAL A 20 -5.84 25.09 2.33
C VAL A 20 -7.20 24.41 2.17
N ALA A 21 -7.87 24.55 1.02
CA ALA A 21 -9.11 23.84 0.70
C ALA A 21 -8.87 22.34 0.51
N SER A 22 -7.72 21.96 -0.05
CA SER A 22 -7.26 20.58 0.10
C SER A 22 -7.07 20.31 1.59
N ASN A 23 -6.29 21.05 2.38
CA ASN A 23 -6.07 20.75 3.81
C ASN A 23 -7.35 20.63 4.68
N GLY A 24 -8.44 21.34 4.34
CA GLY A 24 -9.75 21.24 5.00
C GLY A 24 -10.62 20.07 4.56
N VAL A 25 -10.45 19.57 3.32
CA VAL A 25 -11.15 18.41 2.74
C VAL A 25 -10.25 17.14 2.71
N LEU A 26 -8.97 17.25 3.09
CA LEU A 26 -7.89 16.28 2.79
C LEU A 26 -7.75 15.06 3.70
N ARG A 27 -8.60 14.83 4.71
CA ARG A 27 -8.20 13.88 5.77
C ARG A 27 -8.65 12.42 5.63
N SER A 28 -9.58 12.07 4.74
CA SER A 28 -9.94 10.66 4.56
C SER A 28 -10.23 10.37 3.09
N PHE A 29 -9.68 9.27 2.60
CA PHE A 29 -10.16 8.59 1.41
C PHE A 29 -10.99 7.42 1.93
N PRO A 30 -12.31 7.56 2.17
CA PRO A 30 -13.09 6.52 2.84
C PRO A 30 -13.04 5.19 2.08
N CYS A 31 -13.01 5.26 0.74
CA CYS A 31 -12.84 4.08 -0.08
C CYS A 31 -11.48 3.39 0.14
N LEU A 32 -10.39 4.13 0.38
CA LEU A 32 -9.10 3.52 0.72
C LEU A 32 -9.14 2.86 2.10
N ASP A 33 -9.84 3.44 3.07
CA ASP A 33 -10.05 2.78 4.36
C ASP A 33 -10.81 1.45 4.15
N GLY A 34 -11.85 1.43 3.31
CA GLY A 34 -12.53 0.19 2.93
C GLY A 34 -11.62 -0.83 2.22
N VAL A 35 -10.75 -0.39 1.31
CA VAL A 35 -9.78 -1.29 0.65
C VAL A 35 -8.74 -1.81 1.66
N ARG A 36 -8.31 -1.01 2.64
CA ARG A 36 -7.45 -1.46 3.74
C ARG A 36 -8.14 -2.52 4.60
N ALA A 37 -9.44 -2.36 4.87
CA ALA A 37 -10.24 -3.35 5.58
C ALA A 37 -10.26 -4.68 4.82
N LEU A 38 -10.55 -4.62 3.51
CA LEU A 38 -10.51 -5.79 2.62
C LEU A 38 -9.13 -6.46 2.65
N ALA A 39 -8.04 -5.70 2.52
CA ALA A 39 -6.68 -6.23 2.55
C ALA A 39 -6.36 -6.94 3.88
N ALA A 40 -6.75 -6.37 5.03
CA ALA A 40 -6.56 -7.00 6.33
C ALA A 40 -7.32 -8.33 6.45
N ILE A 41 -8.57 -8.36 5.97
CA ILE A 41 -9.42 -9.57 5.99
C ILE A 41 -8.85 -10.64 5.07
N LEU A 42 -8.40 -10.29 3.87
CA LEU A 42 -7.75 -11.20 2.93
C LEU A 42 -6.53 -11.89 3.59
N VAL A 43 -5.67 -11.12 4.26
CA VAL A 43 -4.52 -11.67 5.01
C VAL A 43 -4.97 -12.61 6.13
N LEU A 44 -5.98 -12.23 6.91
CA LEU A 44 -6.50 -13.05 8.00
C LEU A 44 -7.07 -14.37 7.48
N VAL A 45 -7.84 -14.34 6.39
CA VAL A 45 -8.41 -15.55 5.78
C VAL A 45 -7.31 -16.48 5.28
N ASN A 46 -6.26 -15.94 4.67
CA ASN A 46 -5.07 -16.70 4.28
C ASN A 46 -4.43 -17.39 5.49
N HIS A 47 -4.13 -16.64 6.56
CA HIS A 47 -3.52 -17.23 7.76
C HIS A 47 -4.44 -18.26 8.41
N SER A 48 -5.73 -17.98 8.52
CA SER A 48 -6.65 -18.91 9.16
C SER A 48 -6.74 -20.24 8.40
N SER A 49 -6.80 -20.17 7.07
CA SER A 49 -6.72 -21.36 6.23
C SER A 49 -5.39 -22.09 6.43
N ALA A 50 -4.28 -21.36 6.54
CA ALA A 50 -2.97 -21.97 6.72
C ALA A 50 -2.79 -22.65 8.09
N PHE A 51 -3.25 -22.03 9.18
CA PHE A 51 -3.26 -22.62 10.52
C PHE A 51 -4.16 -23.86 10.57
N ALA A 52 -5.36 -23.79 10.00
CA ALA A 52 -6.27 -24.93 9.94
C ALA A 52 -5.62 -26.17 9.31
N ASN A 53 -4.94 -25.98 8.18
CA ASN A 53 -4.30 -27.08 7.45
C ASN A 53 -2.94 -27.51 8.05
N GLY A 54 -2.26 -26.63 8.79
CA GLY A 54 -1.05 -26.97 9.52
C GLY A 54 -1.32 -27.81 10.77
N VAL A 55 -2.48 -27.62 11.41
CA VAL A 55 -2.92 -28.42 12.57
C VAL A 55 -3.60 -29.70 12.12
N ASN A 56 -4.51 -29.64 11.14
CA ASN A 56 -5.23 -30.80 10.64
C ASN A 56 -5.33 -30.77 9.11
N ALA A 57 -4.60 -31.67 8.44
CA ALA A 57 -4.30 -31.63 7.01
C ALA A 57 -5.51 -31.68 6.04
N ASN A 58 -6.76 -31.83 6.51
CA ASN A 58 -7.94 -32.05 5.67
C ASN A 58 -9.17 -31.22 6.08
N TRP A 59 -9.02 -30.16 6.87
CA TRP A 59 -10.17 -29.40 7.38
C TRP A 59 -10.85 -28.49 6.35
N SER A 60 -10.17 -28.14 5.25
CA SER A 60 -10.74 -27.31 4.19
C SER A 60 -10.64 -27.99 2.82
N PRO A 61 -11.69 -27.93 1.98
CA PRO A 61 -11.63 -28.47 0.62
C PRO A 61 -10.48 -27.84 -0.17
N ASP A 62 -9.88 -28.59 -1.10
CA ASP A 62 -8.75 -28.13 -1.91
C ASP A 62 -9.02 -26.82 -2.64
N ALA A 63 -10.23 -26.65 -3.18
CA ALA A 63 -10.64 -25.41 -3.83
C ALA A 63 -10.62 -24.19 -2.88
N VAL A 64 -10.99 -24.39 -1.61
CA VAL A 64 -10.93 -23.32 -0.60
C VAL A 64 -9.48 -22.97 -0.30
N ARG A 65 -8.61 -23.97 -0.10
CA ARG A 65 -7.16 -23.79 0.17
C ARG A 65 -6.46 -23.02 -0.94
N ILE A 66 -6.78 -23.37 -2.18
CA ILE A 66 -6.29 -22.74 -3.40
C ILE A 66 -6.59 -21.24 -3.37
N VAL A 67 -7.86 -20.88 -3.16
CA VAL A 67 -8.30 -19.49 -3.22
C VAL A 67 -7.80 -18.68 -2.02
N THR A 68 -7.84 -19.24 -0.81
CA THR A 68 -7.41 -18.55 0.40
C THR A 68 -5.91 -18.32 0.45
N GLY A 69 -5.10 -19.20 -0.14
CA GLY A 69 -3.65 -19.00 -0.30
C GLY A 69 -3.31 -17.72 -1.06
N LEU A 70 -4.13 -17.33 -2.05
CA LEU A 70 -3.95 -16.10 -2.87
C LEU A 70 -4.05 -14.83 -2.03
N PHE A 71 -4.91 -14.85 -1.02
CA PHE A 71 -5.34 -13.65 -0.33
C PHE A 71 -4.24 -12.99 0.49
N GLY A 72 -3.28 -13.76 1.00
CA GLY A 72 -2.15 -13.22 1.77
C GLY A 72 -1.33 -12.22 0.95
N ARG A 73 -0.84 -12.65 -0.23
CA ARG A 73 -0.02 -11.78 -1.08
C ARG A 73 -0.82 -10.64 -1.69
N ILE A 74 -2.06 -10.89 -2.10
CA ILE A 74 -2.97 -9.83 -2.59
C ILE A 74 -3.18 -8.76 -1.53
N GLY A 75 -3.42 -9.15 -0.28
CA GLY A 75 -3.62 -8.22 0.83
C GLY A 75 -2.36 -7.39 1.11
N VAL A 76 -1.17 -8.02 1.17
CA VAL A 76 0.09 -7.29 1.37
C VAL A 76 0.40 -6.36 0.20
N ALA A 77 0.24 -6.82 -1.04
CA ALA A 77 0.43 -5.99 -2.24
C ALA A 77 -0.49 -4.77 -2.22
N THR A 78 -1.76 -4.97 -1.84
CA THR A 78 -2.72 -3.88 -1.67
C THR A 78 -2.27 -2.89 -0.61
N PHE A 79 -1.76 -3.34 0.55
CA PHE A 79 -1.22 -2.43 1.58
C PHE A 79 -0.01 -1.63 1.09
N PHE A 80 0.92 -2.25 0.35
CA PHE A 80 2.10 -1.55 -0.20
C PHE A 80 1.72 -0.55 -1.28
N VAL A 81 0.77 -0.87 -2.17
CA VAL A 81 0.24 0.07 -3.17
C VAL A 81 -0.45 1.26 -2.48
N ILE A 82 -1.27 1.02 -1.45
CA ILE A 82 -1.90 2.10 -0.67
C ILE A 82 -0.84 2.98 0.01
N SER A 83 0.21 2.36 0.56
CA SER A 83 1.30 3.06 1.23
C SER A 83 2.12 3.89 0.25
N GLY A 84 2.50 3.32 -0.89
CA GLY A 84 3.16 4.06 -1.98
C GLY A 84 2.35 5.29 -2.41
N PHE A 85 1.03 5.12 -2.57
CA PHE A 85 0.14 6.24 -2.90
C PHE A 85 0.11 7.30 -1.80
N LEU A 86 -0.30 6.94 -0.57
CA LEU A 86 -0.56 7.90 0.50
C LEU A 86 0.69 8.65 0.94
N LEU A 87 1.84 7.97 0.94
CA LEU A 87 3.09 8.53 1.42
C LEU A 87 3.76 9.42 0.37
N TYR A 88 3.66 9.06 -0.91
CA TYR A 88 4.30 9.81 -1.98
C TYR A 88 3.48 10.97 -2.51
N ARG A 89 2.14 10.91 -2.43
CA ARG A 89 1.21 11.96 -2.89
C ARG A 89 1.63 13.39 -2.52
N PRO A 90 1.94 13.73 -1.25
CA PRO A 90 2.33 15.11 -0.91
C PRO A 90 3.63 15.55 -1.58
N TYR A 91 4.59 14.63 -1.79
CA TYR A 91 5.88 14.96 -2.42
C TYR A 91 5.74 15.20 -3.91
N VAL A 92 5.04 14.29 -4.61
CA VAL A 92 4.86 14.41 -6.07
C VAL A 92 3.96 15.58 -6.43
N LEU A 93 2.93 15.87 -5.62
CA LEU A 93 2.11 17.07 -5.80
C LEU A 93 2.95 18.34 -5.66
N ALA A 94 3.74 18.45 -4.58
CA ALA A 94 4.60 19.61 -4.38
C ALA A 94 5.60 19.79 -5.52
N HIS A 95 6.14 18.69 -6.04
CA HIS A 95 7.06 18.74 -7.18
C HIS A 95 6.37 19.26 -8.46
N LEU A 96 5.21 18.72 -8.81
CA LEU A 96 4.47 19.14 -10.01
C LEU A 96 3.89 20.55 -9.90
N SER A 97 3.61 21.03 -8.70
CA SER A 97 3.11 22.38 -8.45
C SER A 97 4.21 23.42 -8.19
N GLY A 98 5.50 23.03 -8.25
CA GLY A 98 6.62 23.91 -7.93
C GLY A 98 6.68 24.36 -6.46
N ALA A 99 5.93 23.72 -5.57
CA ALA A 99 5.88 24.08 -4.16
C ALA A 99 7.08 23.50 -3.37
N ALA A 100 7.36 24.09 -2.22
CA ALA A 100 8.37 23.57 -1.30
C ALA A 100 7.97 22.19 -0.75
N GLY A 101 8.93 21.27 -0.67
CA GLY A 101 8.73 19.94 -0.10
C GLY A 101 8.48 19.98 1.41
N GLY A 102 7.78 18.97 1.93
CA GLY A 102 7.55 18.82 3.36
C GLY A 102 8.80 18.37 4.14
N SER A 103 8.83 18.62 5.45
CA SER A 103 9.92 18.20 6.35
C SER A 103 9.97 16.67 6.52
N ALA A 104 11.14 16.07 6.23
CA ALA A 104 11.42 14.65 6.43
C ALA A 104 11.29 14.23 7.91
N GLY A 105 11.80 15.03 8.84
CA GLY A 105 11.68 14.76 10.27
C GLY A 105 10.22 14.70 10.75
N LYS A 106 9.40 15.67 10.35
CA LYS A 106 7.95 15.66 10.63
C LYS A 106 7.26 14.46 9.98
N PHE A 107 7.71 14.04 8.80
CA PHE A 107 7.22 12.82 8.17
C PHE A 107 7.55 11.59 9.01
N TRP A 108 8.82 11.36 9.37
CA TRP A 108 9.25 10.20 10.15
C TRP A 108 8.54 10.09 11.49
N VAL A 109 8.42 11.19 12.24
CA VAL A 109 7.72 11.17 13.54
C VAL A 109 6.28 10.68 13.39
N ARG A 110 5.53 11.17 12.39
CA ARG A 110 4.15 10.69 12.15
C ARG A 110 4.08 9.22 11.75
N ARG A 111 5.08 8.72 11.03
CA ARG A 111 5.10 7.33 10.55
C ARG A 111 5.52 6.35 11.63
N PHE A 112 6.58 6.65 12.38
CA PHE A 112 6.99 5.80 13.51
C PHE A 112 5.96 5.81 14.65
N ALA A 113 5.32 6.97 14.93
CA ALA A 113 4.19 7.05 15.86
C ALA A 113 2.96 6.26 15.40
N ARG A 114 2.83 5.97 14.09
CA ARG A 114 1.74 5.16 13.53
C ARG A 114 1.98 3.66 13.71
N ILE A 115 3.23 3.21 13.60
CA ILE A 115 3.57 1.77 13.55
C ILE A 115 4.10 1.21 14.86
N LEU A 116 5.01 1.91 15.55
CA LEU A 116 5.77 1.35 16.68
C LEU A 116 4.89 1.00 17.88
N PRO A 117 3.92 1.84 18.31
CA PRO A 117 3.13 1.51 19.49
C PRO A 117 2.31 0.23 19.31
N GLY A 118 1.57 0.13 18.20
CA GLY A 118 0.77 -1.06 17.92
C GLY A 118 1.64 -2.30 17.73
N TYR A 119 2.80 -2.14 17.08
CA TYR A 119 3.77 -3.23 16.92
C TYR A 119 4.30 -3.75 18.26
N TRP A 120 4.78 -2.87 19.14
CA TRP A 120 5.32 -3.28 20.44
C TRP A 120 4.26 -3.92 21.33
N VAL A 121 3.04 -3.38 21.35
CA VAL A 121 1.94 -3.98 22.12
C VAL A 121 1.58 -5.37 21.56
N ALA A 122 1.54 -5.53 20.23
CA ALA A 122 1.33 -6.84 19.62
C ALA A 122 2.49 -7.81 19.90
N LEU A 123 3.73 -7.33 19.97
CA LEU A 123 4.92 -8.14 20.23
C LEU A 123 4.92 -8.64 21.67
N LEU A 124 4.59 -7.76 22.62
CA LEU A 124 4.36 -8.13 24.02
C LEU A 124 3.19 -9.12 24.15
N GLY A 125 2.13 -8.94 23.38
CA GLY A 125 1.03 -9.91 23.28
C GLY A 125 1.49 -11.28 22.78
N ALA A 126 2.33 -11.32 21.74
CA ALA A 126 2.91 -12.56 21.23
C ALA A 126 3.79 -13.26 22.28
N ILE A 127 4.53 -12.49 23.10
CA ILE A 127 5.27 -13.03 24.25
C ILE A 127 4.31 -13.61 25.29
N ALA A 128 3.31 -12.83 25.70
CA ALA A 128 2.35 -13.23 26.73
C ALA A 128 1.53 -14.47 26.35
N LEU A 129 1.19 -14.62 25.06
CA LEU A 129 0.46 -15.77 24.52
C LEU A 129 1.38 -16.93 24.10
N GLY A 130 2.69 -16.83 24.38
CA GLY A 130 3.67 -17.88 24.11
C GLY A 130 3.83 -18.21 22.63
N SER A 131 3.56 -17.26 21.72
CA SER A 131 3.77 -17.42 20.27
C SER A 131 5.14 -16.87 19.81
N ALA A 132 5.76 -16.01 20.61
CA ALA A 132 7.10 -15.46 20.36
C ALA A 132 8.21 -16.50 20.59
N ARG A 133 8.74 -17.08 19.52
CA ARG A 133 9.83 -18.08 19.54
C ARG A 133 11.23 -17.46 19.62
N PHE A 134 11.39 -16.18 19.30
CA PHE A 134 12.68 -15.48 19.32
C PHE A 134 13.31 -15.35 20.72
N LEU A 135 12.57 -15.65 21.79
CA LEU A 135 13.07 -15.59 23.17
C LEU A 135 14.26 -16.53 23.40
N LYS A 136 14.33 -17.61 22.61
CA LYS A 136 15.46 -18.57 22.63
C LYS A 136 16.76 -18.00 22.05
N GLU A 137 16.70 -16.85 21.37
CA GLU A 137 17.84 -16.17 20.73
C GLU A 137 18.57 -15.19 21.68
N GLY A 138 18.20 -15.18 22.97
CA GLY A 138 18.78 -14.32 24.00
C GLY A 138 18.60 -12.82 23.72
N VAL A 139 19.46 -11.98 24.30
CA VAL A 139 19.41 -10.51 24.19
C VAL A 139 19.38 -10.04 22.74
N SER A 140 20.18 -10.68 21.87
CA SER A 140 20.20 -10.38 20.44
C SER A 140 18.81 -10.55 19.81
N GLY A 141 18.04 -11.55 20.25
CA GLY A 141 16.67 -11.76 19.80
C GLY A 141 15.73 -10.62 20.12
N TYR A 142 15.77 -10.13 21.36
CA TYR A 142 14.98 -8.98 21.80
C TYR A 142 15.35 -7.72 21.02
N LEU A 143 16.64 -7.42 20.87
CA LEU A 143 17.09 -6.24 20.12
C LEU A 143 16.63 -6.30 18.66
N THR A 144 16.70 -7.49 18.04
CA THR A 144 16.26 -7.70 16.65
C THR A 144 14.75 -7.47 16.51
N ALA A 145 13.95 -8.08 17.40
CA ALA A 145 12.49 -8.00 17.32
C ALA A 145 11.99 -6.59 17.67
N PHE A 146 12.33 -6.04 18.84
CA PHE A 146 11.86 -4.71 19.24
C PHE A 146 12.37 -3.59 18.32
N GLY A 147 13.53 -3.79 17.69
CA GLY A 147 14.12 -2.88 16.71
C GLY A 147 13.57 -2.99 15.28
N LEU A 148 12.63 -3.91 14.99
CA LEU A 148 12.14 -4.18 13.62
C LEU A 148 13.27 -4.52 12.63
N ALA A 149 14.21 -5.39 13.03
CA ALA A 149 15.38 -5.74 12.22
C ALA A 149 15.42 -7.22 11.79
N GLN A 150 14.34 -7.99 12.02
CA GLN A 150 14.32 -9.44 11.79
C GLN A 150 14.55 -9.88 10.34
N ASN A 151 14.28 -9.02 9.35
CA ASN A 151 14.55 -9.33 7.94
C ASN A 151 16.03 -9.23 7.57
N TYR A 152 16.85 -8.63 8.43
CA TYR A 152 18.29 -8.44 8.18
C TYR A 152 19.14 -9.46 8.92
N ARG A 153 18.54 -10.43 9.60
CA ARG A 153 19.24 -11.37 10.47
C ARG A 153 19.14 -12.80 9.96
N LEU A 154 20.29 -13.40 9.69
CA LEU A 154 20.44 -14.82 9.36
C LEU A 154 19.86 -15.73 10.46
N GLY A 155 19.51 -16.96 10.09
CA GLY A 155 19.02 -17.97 11.04
C GLY A 155 17.51 -18.03 11.25
N GLY A 156 16.72 -17.45 10.33
CA GLY A 156 15.26 -17.65 10.31
C GLY A 156 14.46 -16.74 11.25
N MET A 157 15.06 -15.66 11.75
CA MET A 157 14.41 -14.70 12.67
C MET A 157 13.13 -14.05 12.15
N ILE A 158 12.96 -14.02 10.83
CA ILE A 158 11.84 -13.42 10.10
C ILE A 158 10.46 -13.81 10.68
N PHE A 159 10.30 -15.07 11.09
CA PHE A 159 9.00 -15.61 11.54
C PHE A 159 8.96 -15.96 13.04
N LEU A 160 10.02 -15.67 13.81
CA LEU A 160 10.11 -16.07 15.23
C LEU A 160 9.40 -15.13 16.20
N GLY A 161 9.02 -13.93 15.78
CA GLY A 161 8.21 -12.99 16.56
C GLY A 161 6.75 -12.98 16.08
N ILE A 162 6.27 -11.80 15.71
CA ILE A 162 5.01 -11.67 15.00
C ILE A 162 5.25 -12.16 13.56
N ALA A 163 4.58 -13.23 13.15
CA ALA A 163 4.79 -13.88 11.84
C ALA A 163 4.60 -12.92 10.65
N VAL A 164 3.75 -11.91 10.78
CA VAL A 164 3.46 -10.93 9.73
C VAL A 164 4.43 -9.74 9.70
N ALA A 165 5.30 -9.60 10.70
CA ALA A 165 6.10 -8.39 10.86
C ALA A 165 7.19 -8.21 9.80
N TRP A 166 7.48 -9.24 8.99
CA TRP A 166 8.45 -9.11 7.90
C TRP A 166 8.05 -8.04 6.87
N THR A 167 6.76 -7.87 6.59
CA THR A 167 6.28 -6.79 5.70
C THR A 167 6.42 -5.42 6.36
N LEU A 168 6.30 -5.36 7.69
CA LEU A 168 6.41 -4.12 8.45
C LEU A 168 7.85 -3.60 8.45
N VAL A 169 8.85 -4.48 8.46
CA VAL A 169 10.27 -4.09 8.28
C VAL A 169 10.49 -3.47 6.90
N ILE A 170 9.91 -4.07 5.85
CA ILE A 170 9.96 -3.51 4.49
C ILE A 170 9.30 -2.13 4.45
N GLU A 171 8.12 -2.00 5.06
CA GLU A 171 7.39 -0.72 5.12
C GLU A 171 8.16 0.36 5.92
N ALA A 172 8.74 0.01 7.08
CA ALA A 172 9.58 0.92 7.85
C ALA A 172 10.83 1.36 7.07
N SER A 173 11.43 0.44 6.31
CA SER A 173 12.54 0.75 5.40
C SER A 173 12.13 1.72 4.30
N PHE A 174 10.94 1.53 3.74
CA PHE A 174 10.38 2.47 2.77
C PHE A 174 10.18 3.86 3.37
N TYR A 175 9.80 3.97 4.65
CA TYR A 175 9.65 5.27 5.32
C TYR A 175 10.99 6.00 5.46
N ILE A 176 12.08 5.27 5.68
CA ILE A 176 13.42 5.85 5.74
C ILE A 176 13.86 6.29 4.34
N PHE A 177 13.64 5.44 3.33
CA PHE A 177 14.00 5.67 1.93
C PHE A 177 13.26 6.85 1.28
N LEU A 178 11.95 6.96 1.51
CA LEU A 178 11.06 7.80 0.69
C LEU A 178 11.40 9.29 0.70
N PRO A 179 11.69 9.96 1.84
CA PRO A 179 12.05 11.39 1.80
C PRO A 179 13.34 11.66 1.03
N GLY A 180 14.31 10.75 1.09
CA GLY A 180 15.54 10.83 0.29
C GLY A 180 15.26 10.73 -1.20
N PHE A 181 14.48 9.73 -1.61
CA PHE A 181 14.03 9.58 -3.00
C PHE A 181 13.27 10.82 -3.49
N ALA A 182 12.29 11.30 -2.71
CA ALA A 182 11.51 12.49 -3.04
C ALA A 182 12.39 13.75 -3.17
N TRP A 183 13.39 13.90 -2.30
CA TRP A 183 14.35 14.99 -2.38
C TRP A 183 15.18 14.92 -3.68
N VAL A 184 15.69 13.75 -4.05
CA VAL A 184 16.43 13.55 -5.31
C VAL A 184 15.53 13.92 -6.50
N MET A 185 14.31 13.38 -6.55
CA MET A 185 13.36 13.67 -7.63
C MET A 185 13.04 15.17 -7.73
N SER A 186 12.95 15.88 -6.61
CA SER A 186 12.69 17.32 -6.59
C SER A 186 13.80 18.18 -7.19
N ARG A 187 14.96 17.61 -7.53
CA ARG A 187 16.07 18.33 -8.18
C ARG A 187 15.94 18.38 -9.70
N PHE A 188 15.09 17.55 -10.30
CA PHE A 188 15.00 17.40 -11.74
C PHE A 188 13.69 17.97 -12.27
N GLY A 189 13.74 18.81 -13.32
CA GLY A 189 12.54 19.34 -13.97
C GLY A 189 11.78 20.40 -13.17
N ARG A 190 12.43 21.11 -12.24
CA ARG A 190 11.78 22.13 -11.39
C ARG A 190 11.17 23.32 -12.13
N SER A 191 11.67 23.63 -13.32
CA SER A 191 11.25 24.78 -14.12
C SER A 191 9.97 24.54 -14.91
N ASP A 192 9.60 23.27 -15.14
CA ASP A 192 8.45 22.92 -15.96
C ASP A 192 7.83 21.59 -15.51
N ARG A 193 6.50 21.60 -15.34
CA ARG A 193 5.76 20.45 -14.83
C ARG A 193 5.86 19.21 -15.74
N HIS A 194 6.05 19.37 -17.05
CA HIS A 194 6.19 18.25 -17.98
C HIS A 194 7.57 17.59 -17.85
N HIS A 195 8.62 18.39 -17.66
CA HIS A 195 9.94 17.87 -17.29
C HIS A 195 9.92 17.19 -15.92
N ALA A 196 9.22 17.76 -14.93
CA ALA A 196 9.01 17.12 -13.64
C ALA A 196 8.28 15.77 -13.79
N LEU A 197 7.24 15.69 -14.61
CA LEU A 197 6.53 14.44 -14.92
C LEU A 197 7.47 13.38 -15.52
N ARG A 198 8.31 13.75 -16.50
CA ARG A 198 9.27 12.82 -17.12
C ARG A 198 10.30 12.32 -16.11
N ALA A 199 10.86 13.20 -15.28
CA ALA A 199 11.79 12.83 -14.22
C ALA A 199 11.16 11.84 -13.23
N GLN A 200 9.89 12.07 -12.86
CA GLN A 200 9.11 11.19 -12.00
C GLN A 200 8.92 9.81 -12.63
N ILE A 201 8.54 9.75 -13.91
CA ILE A 201 8.36 8.50 -14.64
C ILE A 201 9.68 7.71 -14.70
N ILE A 202 10.78 8.36 -15.07
CA ILE A 202 12.11 7.73 -15.08
C ILE A 202 12.47 7.19 -13.71
N GLY A 203 12.31 8.01 -12.65
CA GLY A 203 12.61 7.59 -11.28
C GLY A 203 11.79 6.37 -10.84
N LEU A 204 10.48 6.36 -11.12
CA LEU A 204 9.61 5.22 -10.79
C LEU A 204 9.97 3.97 -11.61
N SER A 205 10.29 4.12 -12.90
CA SER A 205 10.78 3.02 -13.74
C SER A 205 12.10 2.46 -13.23
N THR A 206 13.01 3.29 -12.71
CA THR A 206 14.25 2.86 -12.07
C THR A 206 13.97 2.03 -10.81
N LEU A 207 13.01 2.44 -9.97
CA LEU A 207 12.63 1.65 -8.78
C LEU A 207 12.11 0.26 -9.14
N VAL A 208 11.31 0.17 -10.21
CA VAL A 208 10.79 -1.11 -10.70
C VAL A 208 11.93 -1.96 -11.27
N LEU A 209 12.85 -1.37 -12.03
CA LEU A 209 14.01 -2.08 -12.53
C LEU A 209 14.87 -2.65 -11.38
N ILE A 210 15.10 -1.87 -10.32
CA ILE A 210 15.83 -2.35 -9.12
C ILE A 210 15.10 -3.54 -8.49
N ALA A 211 13.77 -3.48 -8.38
CA ALA A 211 12.99 -4.60 -7.85
C ALA A 211 13.09 -5.85 -8.72
N LEU A 212 12.94 -5.71 -10.04
CA LEU A 212 13.05 -6.83 -10.98
C LEU A 212 14.45 -7.44 -10.94
N VAL A 213 15.51 -6.63 -10.96
CA VAL A 213 16.89 -7.11 -10.84
C VAL A 213 17.12 -7.83 -9.52
N THR A 214 16.61 -7.29 -8.41
CA THR A 214 16.73 -7.92 -7.09
C THR A 214 15.98 -9.25 -7.04
N LYS A 215 14.76 -9.32 -7.59
CA LYS A 215 13.97 -10.55 -7.68
C LYS A 215 14.66 -11.58 -8.57
N ILE A 216 15.15 -11.20 -9.75
CA ILE A 216 15.88 -12.12 -10.65
C ILE A 216 17.15 -12.63 -9.98
N TYR A 217 17.92 -11.76 -9.34
CA TYR A 217 19.10 -12.17 -8.56
C TYR A 217 18.70 -13.19 -7.48
N TRP A 218 17.64 -12.90 -6.73
CA TRP A 218 17.11 -13.78 -5.69
C TRP A 218 16.68 -15.15 -6.25
N LEU A 219 16.01 -15.16 -7.40
CA LEU A 219 15.59 -16.37 -8.12
C LEU A 219 16.79 -17.24 -8.52
N VAL A 220 17.79 -16.63 -9.17
CA VAL A 220 19.01 -17.31 -9.60
C VAL A 220 19.80 -17.81 -8.39
N TYR A 221 19.91 -17.00 -7.34
CA TYR A 221 20.59 -17.36 -6.10
C TYR A 221 19.96 -18.59 -5.45
N LEU A 222 18.62 -18.64 -5.34
CA LEU A 222 17.90 -19.81 -4.80
C LEU A 222 18.09 -21.09 -5.64
N GLN A 223 18.20 -20.96 -6.96
CA GLN A 223 18.41 -22.12 -7.86
C GLN A 223 19.85 -22.66 -7.80
N SER A 224 20.82 -21.82 -7.46
CA SER A 224 22.24 -22.19 -7.50
C SER A 224 22.69 -23.15 -6.39
N ASN A 225 21.83 -23.53 -5.44
CA ASN A 225 22.18 -24.30 -4.23
C ASN A 225 23.42 -23.74 -3.49
N ALA A 226 23.72 -22.44 -3.65
CA ALA A 226 24.88 -21.82 -3.02
C ALA A 226 24.79 -21.99 -1.50
N ASP A 227 25.87 -22.43 -0.87
CA ASP A 227 25.96 -22.65 0.57
C ASP A 227 25.54 -21.38 1.34
N LEU A 228 24.27 -21.33 1.75
CA LEU A 228 23.59 -20.21 2.42
C LEU A 228 24.22 -19.81 3.77
N ARG A 229 25.22 -20.57 4.22
CA ARG A 229 25.92 -20.44 5.51
C ARG A 229 27.28 -19.74 5.39
N ARG A 230 27.80 -19.47 4.19
CA ARG A 230 29.17 -18.96 3.99
C ARG A 230 29.29 -17.47 3.65
N THR A 231 28.19 -16.72 3.56
CA THR A 231 28.25 -15.27 3.33
C THR A 231 28.13 -14.50 4.65
N TRP A 232 29.07 -13.59 4.90
CA TRP A 232 29.05 -12.67 6.05
C TRP A 232 27.86 -11.70 6.02
N PHE A 233 27.26 -11.50 4.85
CA PHE A 233 26.08 -10.67 4.63
C PHE A 233 24.84 -11.56 4.35
N PRO A 234 23.65 -11.25 4.90
CA PRO A 234 22.39 -11.98 4.70
C PRO A 234 21.81 -11.86 3.27
N LEU A 235 22.61 -12.11 2.24
CA LEU A 235 22.15 -12.13 0.84
C LEU A 235 21.05 -13.17 0.61
N SER A 236 21.04 -14.23 1.42
CA SER A 236 19.98 -15.24 1.52
C SER A 236 18.63 -14.70 2.04
N GLN A 237 18.49 -13.40 2.30
CA GLN A 237 17.23 -12.79 2.73
C GLN A 237 16.79 -11.62 1.84
N LEU A 238 17.47 -11.37 0.71
CA LEU A 238 17.14 -10.25 -0.18
C LEU A 238 15.68 -10.25 -0.67
N GLY A 239 15.07 -11.43 -0.81
CA GLY A 239 13.64 -11.58 -1.13
C GLY A 239 12.69 -11.00 -0.07
N PHE A 240 13.18 -10.64 1.12
CA PHE A 240 12.42 -10.01 2.21
C PHE A 240 12.85 -8.55 2.46
N TRP A 241 13.63 -7.95 1.55
CA TRP A 241 14.16 -6.60 1.72
C TRP A 241 13.44 -5.60 0.83
N LEU A 242 13.50 -4.32 1.21
CA LEU A 242 12.87 -3.25 0.43
C LEU A 242 13.17 -3.29 -1.07
N PRO A 243 14.41 -3.52 -1.54
CA PRO A 243 14.69 -3.54 -2.98
C PRO A 243 13.79 -4.51 -3.75
N ALA A 244 13.50 -5.69 -3.21
CA ALA A 244 12.63 -6.69 -3.84
C ALA A 244 11.14 -6.29 -3.88
N TYR A 245 10.74 -5.20 -3.22
CA TYR A 245 9.34 -4.72 -3.19
C TYR A 245 9.21 -3.26 -3.65
N LEU A 246 10.27 -2.66 -4.18
CA LEU A 246 10.24 -1.27 -4.65
C LEU A 246 9.21 -1.05 -5.76
N ASP A 247 8.96 -2.05 -6.60
CA ASP A 247 7.91 -2.04 -7.62
C ASP A 247 6.49 -1.98 -7.02
N TRP A 248 6.25 -2.68 -5.91
CA TRP A 248 4.94 -2.66 -5.23
C TRP A 248 4.62 -1.25 -4.70
N PHE A 249 5.60 -0.59 -4.10
CA PHE A 249 5.47 0.81 -3.70
C PHE A 249 5.41 1.73 -4.93
N ALA A 250 6.25 1.50 -5.95
CA ALA A 250 6.32 2.33 -7.15
C ALA A 250 5.00 2.37 -7.93
N VAL A 251 4.24 1.27 -7.97
CA VAL A 251 2.88 1.25 -8.55
C VAL A 251 1.96 2.19 -7.76
N GLY A 252 1.98 2.13 -6.43
CA GLY A 252 1.26 3.10 -5.58
C GLY A 252 1.70 4.55 -5.81
N MET A 253 3.01 4.77 -5.94
CA MET A 253 3.60 6.08 -6.22
C MET A 253 3.20 6.60 -7.62
N LEU A 254 3.09 5.72 -8.61
CA LEU A 254 2.59 6.04 -9.94
C LEU A 254 1.11 6.44 -9.90
N LEU A 255 0.29 5.77 -9.09
CA LEU A 255 -1.09 6.20 -8.85
C LEU A 255 -1.13 7.58 -8.19
N ALA A 256 -0.19 7.89 -7.29
CA ALA A 256 -0.06 9.22 -6.71
C ALA A 256 0.38 10.27 -7.73
N LEU A 257 1.29 9.93 -8.65
CA LEU A 257 1.68 10.77 -9.77
C LEU A 257 0.50 11.04 -10.71
N CYS A 258 -0.28 10.03 -11.07
CA CYS A 258 -1.50 10.18 -11.87
C CYS A 258 -2.51 11.10 -11.18
N TRP A 259 -2.71 10.90 -9.87
CA TRP A 259 -3.59 11.75 -9.07
C TRP A 259 -3.12 13.20 -9.05
N ALA A 260 -1.83 13.44 -8.81
CA ALA A 260 -1.26 14.77 -8.75
C ALA A 260 -1.26 15.46 -10.13
N TRP A 261 -0.94 14.72 -11.19
CA TRP A 261 -1.01 15.20 -12.58
C TRP A 261 -2.42 15.71 -12.92
N ARG A 262 -3.45 14.93 -12.58
CA ARG A 262 -4.84 15.35 -12.74
C ARG A 262 -5.18 16.57 -11.88
N ALA A 263 -4.72 16.60 -10.63
CA ALA A 263 -4.93 17.73 -9.73
C ALA A 263 -4.30 19.04 -10.23
N THR A 264 -3.19 18.96 -10.97
CA THR A 264 -2.52 20.11 -11.60
C THR A 264 -3.04 20.42 -13.01
N GLY A 265 -4.21 19.90 -13.41
CA GLY A 265 -4.85 20.18 -14.70
C GLY A 265 -4.44 19.28 -15.86
N GLY A 266 -3.64 18.24 -15.61
CA GLY A 266 -3.25 17.24 -16.59
C GLY A 266 -4.39 16.27 -16.94
N ARG A 267 -4.40 15.77 -18.17
CA ARG A 267 -5.33 14.71 -18.60
C ARG A 267 -4.70 13.34 -18.40
N LEU A 268 -5.48 12.42 -17.84
CA LEU A 268 -5.06 11.02 -17.69
C LEU A 268 -5.21 10.27 -19.01
N PRO A 269 -4.41 9.21 -19.24
CA PRO A 269 -4.63 8.31 -20.36
C PRO A 269 -6.03 7.71 -20.35
N ARG A 270 -6.56 7.38 -21.54
CA ARG A 270 -7.91 6.83 -21.71
C ARG A 270 -8.13 5.56 -20.89
N LEU A 271 -7.17 4.64 -20.90
CA LEU A 271 -7.26 3.37 -20.15
C LEU A 271 -7.38 3.62 -18.64
N ILE A 272 -6.47 4.41 -18.06
CA ILE A 272 -6.52 4.76 -16.63
C ILE A 272 -7.84 5.46 -16.30
N SER A 273 -8.31 6.35 -17.17
CA SER A 273 -9.59 7.05 -16.98
C SER A 273 -10.79 6.11 -16.99
N ILE A 274 -10.79 5.06 -17.82
CA ILE A 274 -11.86 4.05 -17.86
C ILE A 274 -11.91 3.27 -16.55
N PHE A 275 -10.79 2.70 -16.11
CA PHE A 275 -10.73 1.91 -14.87
C PHE A 275 -10.96 2.76 -13.62
N ALA A 276 -10.45 4.00 -13.61
CA ALA A 276 -10.71 4.96 -12.55
C ALA A 276 -12.17 5.45 -12.53
N GLY A 277 -12.81 5.57 -13.69
CA GLY A 277 -14.21 5.99 -13.82
C GLY A 277 -15.20 4.88 -13.44
N HIS A 278 -14.87 3.62 -13.72
CA HIS A 278 -15.77 2.48 -13.61
C HIS A 278 -15.21 1.43 -12.65
N SER A 279 -15.57 1.52 -11.37
CA SER A 279 -15.04 0.64 -10.32
C SER A 279 -15.26 -0.85 -10.60
N TRP A 280 -16.38 -1.21 -11.26
CA TRP A 280 -16.69 -2.59 -11.61
C TRP A 280 -15.72 -3.16 -12.66
N VAL A 281 -15.31 -2.37 -13.66
CA VAL A 281 -14.33 -2.80 -14.68
C VAL A 281 -12.99 -3.11 -14.02
N SER A 282 -12.56 -2.24 -13.09
CA SER A 282 -11.33 -2.43 -12.32
C SER A 282 -11.40 -3.69 -11.46
N TRP A 283 -12.53 -3.91 -10.77
CA TRP A 283 -12.69 -5.08 -9.91
C TRP A 283 -12.88 -6.39 -10.70
N LEU A 284 -13.46 -6.34 -11.91
CA LEU A 284 -13.47 -7.47 -12.82
C LEU A 284 -12.06 -7.80 -13.33
N ALA A 285 -11.24 -6.80 -13.62
CA ALA A 285 -9.83 -7.05 -13.95
C ALA A 285 -9.09 -7.70 -12.77
N ALA A 286 -9.28 -7.20 -11.55
CA ALA A 286 -8.72 -7.81 -10.33
C ALA A 286 -9.19 -9.27 -10.16
N ALA A 287 -10.48 -9.56 -10.39
CA ALA A 287 -11.01 -10.92 -10.36
C ALA A 287 -10.41 -11.80 -11.47
N GLY A 288 -10.22 -11.26 -12.67
CA GLY A 288 -9.57 -11.95 -13.80
C GLY A 288 -8.13 -12.34 -13.50
N PHE A 289 -7.32 -11.43 -12.92
CA PHE A 289 -5.96 -11.74 -12.48
C PHE A 289 -5.95 -12.78 -11.34
N THR A 290 -6.90 -12.71 -10.41
CA THR A 290 -7.05 -13.71 -9.34
C THR A 290 -7.42 -15.08 -9.90
N LEU A 291 -8.30 -15.14 -10.91
CA LEU A 291 -8.65 -16.39 -11.59
C LEU A 291 -7.47 -16.93 -12.42
N ALA A 292 -6.70 -16.07 -13.08
CA ALA A 292 -5.51 -16.49 -13.80
C ALA A 292 -4.50 -17.17 -12.86
N LEU A 293 -4.31 -16.64 -11.64
CA LEU A 293 -3.48 -17.28 -10.61
C LEU A 293 -3.91 -18.71 -10.25
N THR A 294 -5.21 -19.02 -10.27
CA THR A 294 -5.68 -20.39 -10.00
C THR A 294 -5.47 -21.35 -11.16
N ARG A 295 -5.24 -20.83 -12.38
CA ARG A 295 -5.11 -21.62 -13.62
C ARG A 295 -3.67 -21.89 -14.04
N ILE A 296 -2.67 -21.19 -13.50
CA ILE A 296 -1.25 -21.34 -13.86
C ILE A 296 -0.64 -22.66 -13.32
N GLY A 297 -1.44 -23.57 -12.76
CA GLY A 297 -0.97 -24.89 -12.29
C GLY A 297 0.00 -24.81 -11.10
N ILE A 298 0.00 -23.66 -10.42
CA ILE A 298 0.78 -23.43 -9.21
C ILE A 298 0.21 -24.32 -8.10
N PRO A 299 1.01 -25.14 -7.40
CA PRO A 299 0.51 -25.86 -6.24
C PRO A 299 0.21 -24.85 -5.11
N LEU A 300 -1.06 -24.45 -5.00
CA LEU A 300 -1.54 -23.43 -4.06
C LEU A 300 -1.74 -24.00 -2.66
N ARG A 301 -0.64 -24.46 -2.06
CA ARG A 301 -0.60 -24.84 -0.65
C ARG A 301 -0.09 -23.64 0.15
N PRO A 302 -0.82 -23.16 1.18
CA PRO A 302 -0.31 -22.12 2.07
C PRO A 302 1.05 -22.54 2.65
N PHE A 303 2.06 -21.68 2.52
CA PHE A 303 3.43 -21.92 2.98
C PHE A 303 4.18 -23.11 2.36
N ALA A 304 3.71 -23.70 1.25
CA ALA A 304 4.54 -24.68 0.53
C ALA A 304 5.75 -24.01 -0.11
N GLU A 305 6.85 -24.75 -0.17
CA GLU A 305 8.05 -24.38 -0.92
C GLU A 305 7.68 -24.30 -2.41
N PHE A 306 7.43 -23.09 -2.88
CA PHE A 306 7.22 -22.82 -4.30
C PHE A 306 8.57 -22.90 -5.01
N GLY A 307 8.56 -23.40 -6.25
CA GLY A 307 9.66 -23.10 -7.16
C GLY A 307 9.86 -21.58 -7.24
N PRO A 308 11.10 -21.07 -7.26
CA PRO A 308 11.36 -19.63 -7.22
C PRO A 308 10.52 -18.83 -8.25
N MET A 309 10.45 -19.31 -9.49
CA MET A 309 9.66 -18.70 -10.58
C MET A 309 8.17 -18.58 -10.26
N THR A 310 7.61 -19.60 -9.63
CA THR A 310 6.20 -19.62 -9.22
C THR A 310 5.92 -18.55 -8.17
N GLY A 311 6.83 -18.38 -7.21
CA GLY A 311 6.76 -17.31 -6.22
C GLY A 311 6.79 -15.92 -6.86
N PHE A 312 7.66 -15.72 -7.85
CA PHE A 312 7.75 -14.46 -8.59
C PHE A 312 6.43 -14.11 -9.30
N LEU A 313 5.89 -15.02 -10.13
CA LEU A 313 4.63 -14.78 -10.84
C LEU A 313 3.49 -14.45 -9.89
N TYR A 314 3.46 -15.08 -8.73
CA TYR A 314 2.46 -14.80 -7.72
C TYR A 314 2.52 -13.37 -7.19
N ASP A 315 3.72 -12.87 -6.93
CA ASP A 315 3.94 -11.51 -6.45
C ASP A 315 3.52 -10.47 -7.49
N GLU A 316 3.85 -10.70 -8.76
CA GLU A 316 3.50 -9.79 -9.86
C GLU A 316 1.98 -9.75 -10.13
N PHE A 317 1.31 -10.90 -10.09
CA PHE A 317 -0.15 -10.94 -10.23
C PHE A 317 -0.84 -10.33 -9.00
N ALA A 318 -0.36 -10.59 -7.79
CA ALA A 318 -0.88 -9.97 -6.57
C ALA A 318 -0.74 -8.44 -6.62
N LEU A 319 0.37 -7.92 -7.15
CA LEU A 319 0.56 -6.50 -7.41
C LEU A 319 -0.48 -5.95 -8.40
N CYS A 320 -0.73 -6.65 -9.51
CA CYS A 320 -1.77 -6.27 -10.47
C CYS A 320 -3.14 -6.20 -9.80
N VAL A 321 -3.52 -7.23 -9.03
CA VAL A 321 -4.78 -7.26 -8.27
C VAL A 321 -4.86 -6.07 -7.32
N GLY A 322 -3.82 -5.83 -6.52
CA GLY A 322 -3.77 -4.71 -5.58
C GLY A 322 -3.93 -3.34 -6.27
N ALA A 323 -3.27 -3.15 -7.42
CA ALA A 323 -3.39 -1.93 -8.22
C ALA A 323 -4.83 -1.69 -8.69
N PHE A 324 -5.50 -2.73 -9.22
CA PHE A 324 -6.89 -2.64 -9.69
C PHE A 324 -7.92 -2.51 -8.55
N LEU A 325 -7.64 -3.04 -7.36
CA LEU A 325 -8.48 -2.81 -6.18
C LEU A 325 -8.40 -1.35 -5.71
N VAL A 326 -7.19 -0.78 -5.71
CA VAL A 326 -6.91 0.58 -5.21
C VAL A 326 -7.32 1.66 -6.19
N LEU A 327 -7.05 1.49 -7.49
CA LEU A 327 -7.27 2.50 -8.53
C LEU A 327 -8.64 3.21 -8.46
N PRO A 328 -9.78 2.52 -8.41
CA PRO A 328 -11.08 3.19 -8.35
C PRO A 328 -11.38 3.87 -7.01
N ALA A 329 -10.65 3.55 -5.92
CA ALA A 329 -10.81 4.23 -4.64
C ALA A 329 -10.14 5.62 -4.62
N LEU A 330 -9.26 5.92 -5.58
CA LEU A 330 -8.47 7.16 -5.63
C LEU A 330 -9.15 8.30 -6.39
N PHE A 331 -9.91 7.95 -7.43
CA PHE A 331 -10.48 8.91 -8.35
C PHE A 331 -11.99 8.93 -8.18
N ALA A 332 -12.55 9.99 -7.60
CA ALA A 332 -14.00 10.17 -7.57
C ALA A 332 -14.53 10.34 -9.00
N GLY A 333 -15.51 9.51 -9.37
CA GLY A 333 -16.33 9.68 -10.57
C GLY A 333 -17.65 10.38 -10.23
N PRO A 334 -18.43 10.83 -11.23
CA PRO A 334 -19.64 11.64 -11.04
C PRO A 334 -20.69 10.99 -10.12
N SER A 335 -20.78 9.66 -10.14
CA SER A 335 -21.69 8.89 -9.27
C SER A 335 -20.95 7.75 -8.58
N PRO A 336 -21.04 7.60 -7.25
CA PRO A 336 -20.44 6.46 -6.56
C PRO A 336 -21.21 5.18 -6.91
N GLY A 337 -20.63 4.36 -7.77
CA GLY A 337 -21.13 3.00 -8.04
C GLY A 337 -21.18 2.15 -6.76
N VAL A 338 -21.87 1.01 -6.82
CA VAL A 338 -22.13 0.11 -5.67
C VAL A 338 -20.86 -0.21 -4.88
N ILE A 339 -19.77 -0.56 -5.57
CA ILE A 339 -18.47 -0.89 -4.95
C ILE A 339 -17.96 0.26 -4.06
N ARG A 340 -17.98 1.49 -4.55
CA ARG A 340 -17.54 2.65 -3.77
C ARG A 340 -18.43 2.91 -2.57
N ARG A 341 -19.75 2.71 -2.70
CA ARG A 341 -20.68 2.85 -1.57
C ARG A 341 -20.39 1.82 -0.47
N ILE A 342 -20.07 0.59 -0.84
CA ILE A 342 -19.67 -0.46 0.10
C ILE A 342 -18.34 -0.10 0.78
N LEU A 343 -17.32 0.29 0.00
CA LEU A 343 -16.00 0.65 0.52
C LEU A 343 -16.03 1.90 1.40
N ALA A 344 -16.90 2.86 1.10
CA ALA A 344 -17.11 4.07 1.90
C ALA A 344 -18.14 3.91 3.01
N SER A 345 -18.67 2.69 3.23
CA SER A 345 -19.62 2.43 4.31
C SER A 345 -18.96 2.64 5.68
N ARG A 346 -19.76 3.00 6.68
CA ARG A 346 -19.27 3.25 8.05
C ARG A 346 -18.49 2.06 8.61
N LEU A 347 -18.97 0.83 8.35
CA LEU A 347 -18.29 -0.39 8.77
C LEU A 347 -16.95 -0.56 8.07
N ALA A 348 -16.90 -0.40 6.74
CA ALA A 348 -15.66 -0.53 5.98
C ALA A 348 -14.61 0.49 6.41
N VAL A 349 -15.01 1.74 6.65
CA VAL A 349 -14.11 2.80 7.16
C VAL A 349 -13.63 2.49 8.59
N PHE A 350 -14.52 1.99 9.45
CA PHE A 350 -14.17 1.58 10.82
C PHE A 350 -13.12 0.46 10.80
N LEU A 351 -13.39 -0.62 10.05
CA LEU A 351 -12.45 -1.74 9.90
C LEU A 351 -11.14 -1.28 9.26
N GLY A 352 -11.21 -0.35 8.30
CA GLY A 352 -10.05 0.28 7.68
C GLY A 352 -9.19 1.07 8.68
N THR A 353 -9.83 1.74 9.63
CA THR A 353 -9.17 2.50 10.69
C THR A 353 -8.35 1.59 11.61
N ILE A 354 -8.91 0.45 11.99
CA ILE A 354 -8.24 -0.55 12.86
C ILE A 354 -7.47 -1.63 12.09
N SER A 355 -7.41 -1.54 10.75
CA SER A 355 -6.78 -2.55 9.86
C SER A 355 -5.35 -2.90 10.23
N PHE A 356 -4.59 -1.95 10.78
CA PHE A 356 -3.21 -2.19 11.24
C PHE A 356 -3.16 -3.16 12.42
N GLY A 357 -4.05 -2.97 13.42
CA GLY A 357 -4.20 -3.93 14.51
C GLY A 357 -4.65 -5.30 14.01
N ILE A 358 -5.63 -5.34 13.09
CA ILE A 358 -6.13 -6.60 12.53
C ILE A 358 -4.99 -7.37 11.84
N TYR A 359 -4.14 -6.64 11.11
CA TYR A 359 -2.98 -7.19 10.46
C TYR A 359 -1.99 -7.79 11.47
N LEU A 360 -1.63 -7.05 12.52
CA LEU A 360 -0.62 -7.47 13.51
C LEU A 360 -1.06 -8.64 14.38
N TRP A 361 -2.31 -8.63 14.86
CA TRP A 361 -2.77 -9.59 15.86
C TRP A 361 -3.24 -10.92 15.27
N ASN A 362 -3.65 -10.95 13.99
CA ASN A 362 -4.34 -12.12 13.43
C ASN A 362 -3.58 -13.43 13.63
N ALA A 363 -2.29 -13.50 13.30
CA ALA A 363 -1.51 -14.73 13.32
C ALA A 363 -1.25 -15.20 14.76
N THR A 364 -0.98 -14.27 15.68
CA THR A 364 -0.79 -14.56 17.11
C THR A 364 -2.08 -15.10 17.73
N ILE A 365 -3.22 -14.51 17.42
CA ILE A 365 -4.51 -14.95 17.94
C ILE A 365 -4.93 -16.28 17.34
N LEU A 366 -4.73 -16.47 16.03
CA LEU A 366 -4.95 -17.75 15.36
C LEU A 366 -4.09 -18.84 16.01
N ASP A 367 -2.79 -18.63 16.12
CA ASP A 367 -1.86 -19.57 16.76
C ASP A 367 -2.29 -19.92 18.19
N PHE A 368 -2.75 -18.94 18.97
CA PHE A 368 -3.27 -19.19 20.31
C PHE A 368 -4.57 -20.03 20.28
N VAL A 369 -5.57 -19.65 19.49
CA VAL A 369 -6.86 -20.36 19.41
C VAL A 369 -6.67 -21.80 18.92
N TYR A 370 -5.84 -22.00 17.89
CA TYR A 370 -5.59 -23.33 17.33
C TYR A 370 -4.73 -24.22 18.25
N ARG A 371 -3.77 -23.68 19.02
CA ARG A 371 -2.99 -24.49 19.99
C ARG A 371 -3.81 -24.97 21.19
N HIS A 372 -4.83 -24.22 21.58
CA HIS A 372 -5.63 -24.54 22.77
C HIS A 372 -6.92 -25.28 22.45
N GLU A 373 -7.33 -25.34 21.17
CA GLU A 373 -8.55 -25.98 20.68
C GLU A 373 -9.71 -25.86 21.68
N PRO A 374 -10.24 -24.65 21.95
CA PRO A 374 -11.18 -24.41 23.05
C PRO A 374 -12.50 -25.22 22.94
N LEU A 375 -12.75 -25.81 21.77
CA LEU A 375 -13.91 -26.66 21.48
C LEU A 375 -13.51 -28.12 21.20
N GLY A 376 -12.24 -28.48 21.43
CA GLY A 376 -11.65 -29.78 21.15
C GLY A 376 -11.74 -30.20 19.67
N SER A 377 -11.77 -31.52 19.44
CA SER A 377 -11.86 -32.13 18.11
C SER A 377 -13.18 -31.87 17.37
N GLY A 378 -14.17 -31.26 18.02
CA GLY A 378 -15.46 -30.91 17.43
C GLY A 378 -15.49 -29.54 16.75
N GLY A 379 -14.45 -28.71 16.93
CA GLY A 379 -14.34 -27.41 16.27
C GLY A 379 -14.13 -27.54 14.77
N SER A 380 -14.76 -26.68 13.97
CA SER A 380 -14.43 -26.55 12.54
C SER A 380 -13.46 -25.40 12.31
N TRP A 381 -12.70 -25.43 11.21
CA TRP A 381 -11.82 -24.31 10.84
C TRP A 381 -12.59 -22.99 10.71
N ILE A 382 -13.86 -23.04 10.26
CA ILE A 382 -14.73 -21.86 10.14
C ILE A 382 -14.98 -21.26 11.52
N LEU A 383 -15.26 -22.10 12.53
CA LEU A 383 -15.53 -21.66 13.88
C LEU A 383 -14.28 -21.06 14.53
N TYR A 384 -13.11 -21.71 14.42
CA TYR A 384 -11.86 -21.15 14.92
C TYR A 384 -11.44 -19.88 14.17
N SER A 385 -11.71 -19.78 12.86
CA SER A 385 -11.54 -18.55 12.09
C SER A 385 -12.42 -17.43 12.63
N ALA A 386 -13.70 -17.71 12.90
CA ALA A 386 -14.65 -16.73 13.40
C ALA A 386 -14.27 -16.24 14.81
N MET A 387 -13.90 -17.16 15.71
CA MET A 387 -13.40 -16.81 17.06
C MET A 387 -12.16 -15.93 16.97
N SER A 388 -11.20 -16.31 16.13
CA SER A 388 -9.96 -15.56 15.94
C SER A 388 -10.21 -14.18 15.33
N LEU A 389 -11.14 -14.07 14.37
CA LEU A 389 -11.57 -12.79 13.81
C LEU A 389 -12.19 -11.89 14.88
N ILE A 390 -13.13 -12.39 15.67
CA ILE A 390 -13.79 -11.62 16.73
C ILE A 390 -12.76 -11.13 17.76
N ALA A 391 -11.91 -12.03 18.26
CA ALA A 391 -10.85 -11.68 19.22
C ALA A 391 -9.87 -10.65 18.63
N THR A 392 -9.46 -10.85 17.37
CA THR A 392 -8.59 -9.91 16.66
C THR A 392 -9.24 -8.54 16.54
N LEU A 393 -10.52 -8.45 16.16
CA LEU A 393 -11.24 -7.18 16.03
C LEU A 393 -11.32 -6.43 17.37
N ILE A 394 -11.65 -7.14 18.46
CA ILE A 394 -11.74 -6.57 19.81
C ILE A 394 -10.38 -6.03 20.24
N ILE A 395 -9.32 -6.86 20.20
CA ILE A 395 -7.97 -6.46 20.63
C ILE A 395 -7.45 -5.31 19.77
N SER A 396 -7.66 -5.36 18.45
CA SER A 396 -7.25 -4.30 17.52
C SER A 396 -7.91 -2.96 17.85
N TYR A 397 -9.21 -2.98 18.18
CA TYR A 397 -9.91 -1.77 18.59
C TYR A 397 -9.43 -1.23 19.93
N VAL A 398 -9.24 -2.10 20.93
CA VAL A 398 -8.73 -1.72 22.25
C VAL A 398 -7.34 -1.09 22.14
N VAL A 399 -6.41 -1.73 21.44
CA VAL A 399 -5.06 -1.22 21.22
C VAL A 399 -5.08 0.08 20.41
N PHE A 400 -5.97 0.19 19.42
CA PHE A 400 -6.13 1.42 18.65
C PHE A 400 -6.55 2.60 19.54
N VAL A 401 -7.53 2.42 20.41
CA VAL A 401 -8.03 3.48 21.29
C VAL A 401 -7.03 3.84 22.38
N LEU A 402 -6.41 2.84 23.02
CA LEU A 402 -5.57 3.05 24.20
C LEU A 402 -4.12 3.41 23.87
N ALA A 403 -3.56 2.90 22.77
CA ALA A 403 -2.14 3.09 22.44
C ALA A 403 -1.95 3.88 21.14
N GLU A 404 -2.53 3.44 20.03
CA GLU A 404 -2.21 4.03 18.72
C GLU A 404 -2.74 5.46 18.58
N ARG A 405 -4.02 5.69 18.89
CA ARG A 405 -4.68 6.98 18.68
C ARG A 405 -4.04 8.11 19.51
N PRO A 406 -3.78 7.96 20.83
CA PRO A 406 -3.17 9.01 21.63
C PRO A 406 -1.78 9.42 21.12
N ILE A 407 -0.94 8.44 20.78
CA ILE A 407 0.43 8.67 20.30
C ILE A 407 0.42 9.34 18.92
N ARG A 408 -0.49 8.91 18.02
CA ARG A 408 -0.67 9.56 16.71
C ARG A 408 -1.15 11.01 16.86
N ASP A 409 -2.12 11.27 17.73
CA ASP A 409 -2.62 12.63 17.96
C ASP A 409 -1.51 13.53 18.53
N LEU A 410 -0.67 13.02 19.44
CA LEU A 410 0.50 13.74 19.95
C LEU A 410 1.52 14.05 18.84
N ALA A 411 1.86 13.08 18.00
CA ALA A 411 2.76 13.27 16.86
C ALA A 411 2.22 14.30 15.84
N HIS A 412 0.91 14.33 15.63
CA HIS A 412 0.26 15.33 14.78
C HIS A 412 0.34 16.75 15.38
N LYS A 413 0.14 16.90 16.70
CA LYS A 413 0.30 18.18 17.40
C LYS A 413 1.75 18.67 17.30
N TRP A 414 2.72 17.81 17.62
CA TRP A 414 4.14 18.16 17.60
C TRP A 414 4.65 18.53 16.20
N SER A 415 4.17 17.85 15.16
CA SER A 415 4.55 18.18 13.78
C SER A 415 3.90 19.46 13.21
N GLY A 416 3.13 20.20 14.02
CA GLY A 416 2.53 21.49 13.65
C GLY A 416 1.32 21.37 12.72
N SER A 417 0.62 20.22 12.74
CA SER A 417 -0.66 20.06 12.03
C SER A 417 -1.81 20.25 13.02
N SER A 418 -1.86 21.40 13.71
CA SER A 418 -2.96 21.74 14.60
C SER A 418 -4.25 21.87 13.80
N ARG A 419 -5.32 21.25 14.32
CA ARG A 419 -6.69 21.38 13.84
C ARG A 419 -7.08 22.86 13.88
N LEU A 420 -7.23 23.51 12.72
CA LEU A 420 -8.05 24.72 12.57
C LEU A 420 -9.52 24.30 12.60
N GLY A 421 -10.00 23.93 13.79
CA GLY A 421 -11.32 23.33 13.94
C GLY A 421 -11.80 23.37 15.38
N SER A 422 -11.89 24.58 15.94
CA SER A 422 -12.60 24.82 17.20
C SER A 422 -13.32 26.18 17.23
N SER A 423 -13.71 26.74 16.07
CA SER A 423 -14.50 27.99 16.02
C SER A 423 -15.71 27.97 15.06
N LEU A 424 -16.22 26.80 14.68
CA LEU A 424 -17.48 26.69 13.92
C LEU A 424 -18.65 26.34 14.86
N ASN A 425 -18.91 27.24 15.81
CA ASN A 425 -20.22 27.37 16.46
C ASN A 425 -20.96 28.65 16.00
N ALA A 426 -20.56 29.22 14.86
CA ALA A 426 -21.34 30.25 14.18
C ALA A 426 -22.13 29.60 13.03
N LYS A 427 -23.47 29.68 13.10
CA LYS A 427 -24.39 29.29 12.04
C LYS A 427 -23.95 29.92 10.70
N PRO A 428 -23.85 29.18 9.59
CA PRO A 428 -23.66 29.79 8.29
C PRO A 428 -25.01 30.29 7.78
N SER A 429 -25.28 31.59 7.96
CA SER A 429 -26.30 32.32 7.20
C SER A 429 -25.60 33.10 6.11
N PHE A 430 -25.40 32.49 4.93
CA PHE A 430 -25.24 33.21 3.67
C PHE A 430 -25.73 32.30 2.53
N VAL A 431 -26.94 32.60 2.08
CA VAL A 431 -27.52 32.13 0.82
C VAL A 431 -26.91 33.00 -0.28
N ILE A 432 -26.31 32.39 -1.30
CA ILE A 432 -25.98 33.06 -2.56
C ILE A 432 -27.03 32.61 -3.57
N GLU A 433 -27.98 33.49 -3.86
CA GLU A 433 -28.87 33.39 -5.02
C GLU A 433 -28.03 33.54 -6.30
N ILE A 434 -28.15 32.58 -7.22
CA ILE A 434 -27.60 32.69 -8.57
C ILE A 434 -28.75 33.07 -9.50
N GLY A 435 -28.79 34.34 -9.92
CA GLY A 435 -29.69 34.84 -10.95
C GLY A 435 -29.26 34.39 -12.36
N PRO A 436 -30.16 34.34 -13.36
CA PRO A 436 -29.88 33.79 -14.67
C PRO A 436 -29.52 34.89 -15.66
N GLU A 437 -28.26 35.04 -16.06
CA GLU A 437 -27.93 35.76 -17.30
C GLU A 437 -26.92 35.01 -18.17
N ARG A 438 -27.34 34.83 -19.43
CA ARG A 438 -26.57 34.25 -20.53
C ARG A 438 -25.52 35.25 -21.01
N ALA A 439 -24.24 34.92 -20.86
CA ALA A 439 -23.16 35.58 -21.59
C ALA A 439 -22.67 34.67 -22.72
N ARG A 440 -22.62 35.25 -23.93
CA ARG A 440 -22.23 34.64 -25.22
C ARG A 440 -20.82 34.07 -25.18
N LEU A 441 -20.65 32.88 -25.77
CA LEU A 441 -19.36 32.27 -26.11
C LEU A 441 -18.91 32.81 -27.46
N GLU A 442 -17.90 33.69 -27.47
CA GLU A 442 -17.12 34.00 -28.67
C GLU A 442 -15.70 33.43 -28.53
N GLY A 443 -15.37 32.52 -29.45
CA GLY A 443 -14.06 32.33 -30.07
C GLY A 443 -12.81 32.29 -29.19
N TRP A 444 -12.61 31.21 -28.42
CA TRP A 444 -11.26 30.79 -28.03
C TRP A 444 -10.69 29.85 -29.10
N VAL A 445 -9.79 30.37 -29.92
CA VAL A 445 -8.94 29.55 -30.81
C VAL A 445 -7.92 28.82 -29.93
N GLU A 446 -8.11 27.51 -29.74
CA GLU A 446 -7.15 26.65 -29.04
C GLU A 446 -5.84 26.53 -29.84
N PRO A 447 -4.66 26.79 -29.25
CA PRO A 447 -3.39 26.40 -29.86
C PRO A 447 -3.27 24.86 -29.83
N ARG A 448 -3.14 24.25 -31.01
CA ARG A 448 -2.79 22.83 -31.17
C ARG A 448 -1.33 22.62 -30.77
N ASP A 449 -1.10 22.33 -29.50
CA ASP A 449 0.22 21.94 -29.00
C ASP A 449 0.41 20.42 -29.16
N SER A 450 1.35 20.03 -30.03
CA SER A 450 1.72 18.64 -30.35
C SER A 450 2.41 17.91 -29.19
N SER A 451 2.84 18.60 -28.14
CA SER A 451 3.38 18.00 -26.92
C SER A 451 2.35 17.17 -26.13
N ARG A 452 1.05 17.47 -26.30
CA ARG A 452 -0.07 16.94 -25.50
C ARG A 452 -0.34 15.45 -25.69
N VAL A 453 -0.06 14.90 -26.87
CA VAL A 453 -0.25 13.46 -27.17
C VAL A 453 0.89 12.63 -26.58
N SER A 454 2.09 13.23 -26.44
CA SER A 454 3.28 12.53 -25.97
C SER A 454 3.19 12.12 -24.50
N ASP A 455 2.70 12.99 -23.60
CA ASP A 455 2.72 12.69 -22.16
C ASP A 455 1.67 11.67 -21.73
N ALA A 456 0.47 11.70 -22.33
CA ALA A 456 -0.53 10.66 -22.10
C ALA A 456 -0.06 9.30 -22.64
N ALA A 457 0.65 9.30 -23.77
CA ALA A 457 1.29 8.10 -24.31
C ALA A 457 2.44 7.61 -23.42
N ILE A 458 3.23 8.51 -22.80
CA ILE A 458 4.31 8.14 -21.88
C ILE A 458 3.73 7.55 -20.58
N ILE A 459 2.68 8.14 -19.99
CA ILE A 459 2.04 7.58 -18.79
C ILE A 459 1.39 6.22 -19.11
N ALA A 460 0.69 6.11 -20.24
CA ALA A 460 0.08 4.85 -20.68
C ALA A 460 1.15 3.79 -20.98
N GLY A 461 2.20 4.18 -21.69
CA GLY A 461 3.33 3.34 -22.04
C GLY A 461 4.08 2.88 -20.80
N THR A 462 4.25 3.73 -19.78
CA THR A 462 4.85 3.35 -18.50
C THR A 462 3.92 2.41 -17.74
N PHE A 463 2.64 2.73 -17.59
CA PHE A 463 1.69 1.86 -16.89
C PHE A 463 1.58 0.48 -17.56
N ALA A 464 1.52 0.45 -18.89
CA ALA A 464 1.52 -0.77 -19.69
C ALA A 464 2.86 -1.49 -19.61
N LEU A 465 4.00 -0.80 -19.72
CA LEU A 465 5.34 -1.39 -19.59
C LEU A 465 5.57 -1.94 -18.19
N LEU A 466 5.08 -1.30 -17.13
CA LEU A 466 5.18 -1.79 -15.77
C LEU A 466 4.35 -3.07 -15.59
N LEU A 467 3.11 -3.08 -16.07
CA LEU A 467 2.28 -4.28 -16.07
C LEU A 467 2.86 -5.39 -16.97
N LEU A 468 3.41 -5.04 -18.13
CA LEU A 468 3.96 -5.98 -19.10
C LEU A 468 5.36 -6.48 -18.70
N LEU A 469 6.18 -5.71 -18.01
CA LEU A 469 7.44 -6.20 -17.42
C LEU A 469 7.13 -7.13 -16.24
N SER A 470 6.06 -6.89 -15.49
CA SER A 470 5.56 -7.81 -14.46
C SER A 470 4.98 -9.11 -15.04
N ILE A 471 4.31 -9.06 -16.20
CA ILE A 471 3.61 -10.22 -16.80
C ILE A 471 4.41 -10.91 -17.90
N GLY A 472 5.39 -10.25 -18.52
CA GLY A 472 6.04 -10.59 -19.79
C GLY A 472 7.35 -11.38 -19.70
N LEU A 473 7.77 -11.80 -18.50
CA LEU A 473 8.83 -12.79 -18.32
C LEU A 473 8.48 -14.27 -18.63
N PRO A 474 7.29 -14.71 -19.10
CA PRO A 474 7.07 -16.11 -19.49
C PRO A 474 7.94 -16.58 -20.67
N SER A 475 8.52 -15.66 -21.45
CA SER A 475 9.49 -15.98 -22.51
C SER A 475 10.86 -16.45 -21.98
N PHE A 476 11.12 -16.36 -20.67
CA PHE A 476 12.36 -16.81 -20.04
C PHE A 476 12.57 -18.33 -20.08
N ARG A 477 11.58 -19.12 -20.55
CA ARG A 477 11.82 -20.52 -20.92
C ARG A 477 12.95 -20.68 -21.95
N ALA A 478 13.28 -19.65 -22.73
CA ALA A 478 14.39 -19.66 -23.69
C ALA A 478 15.76 -19.26 -23.12
N LEU A 479 15.83 -18.76 -21.87
CA LEU A 479 17.10 -18.40 -21.22
C LEU A 479 17.61 -19.51 -20.28
N PHE A 480 16.77 -20.51 -20.00
CA PHE A 480 17.04 -21.64 -19.11
C PHE A 480 16.59 -23.00 -19.68
N ALA A 481 16.25 -23.06 -20.97
CA ALA A 481 16.30 -24.30 -21.75
C ALA A 481 17.68 -24.34 -22.42
#